data_AF-A0A3S0Q5L1-F1
#
_entry.id   AF-A0A3S0Q5L1-F1
#
_cell.length_a   1.000
_cell.length_b   1.000
_cell.length_c   1.000
_cell.angle_alpha   90.00
_cell.angle_beta   90.00
_cell.angle_gamma   90.00
#
_symmetry.space_group_name_H-M   'P 1'
#
loop_
_entity.id
_entity.type
_entity.pdbx_description
1 polymer ?
#
loop_
_entity_poly.entity_id
_entity_poly.type
_entity_poly.pdbx_seq_one_letter_code
_entity_poly.pdbx_strand_id
1 'polypeptide(L)'
;MEKRTKNPSVAREPESELQGKPSGPETELLGALEKAVADAQGLLGATSNPSWPYVIEALKDPQVQSHFIEHLLDAEVFRTAYCLNGESDPDEARIVFEFSCTERKISLFAPRFLVHFNIATRQVSQIEDPAPMRIPVGGSMPGMQYCLY
;
A
#
# COMPACT_ATOMS: atom_id res chain seq x y z
N MET A 1 -39.67 -42.31 51.84
CA MET A 1 -39.60 -41.96 50.41
C MET A 1 -39.36 -40.45 50.35
N GLU A 2 -38.12 -39.95 50.30
CA GLU A 2 -37.39 -39.60 49.04
C GLU A 2 -38.31 -38.81 48.08
N LYS A 3 -38.05 -37.57 47.61
CA LYS A 3 -36.83 -36.83 47.22
C LYS A 3 -37.18 -35.33 47.15
N ARG A 4 -36.33 -34.42 47.62
CA ARG A 4 -35.25 -33.69 46.90
C ARG A 4 -35.72 -32.43 46.14
N THR A 5 -35.40 -31.30 46.77
CA THR A 5 -35.11 -29.94 46.29
C THR A 5 -34.71 -29.81 44.81
N LYS A 6 -35.18 -28.77 44.11
CA LYS A 6 -34.39 -27.55 43.76
C LYS A 6 -35.25 -26.52 42.99
N ASN A 7 -35.15 -25.26 43.40
CA ASN A 7 -35.71 -24.07 42.78
C ASN A 7 -34.73 -23.54 41.68
N PRO A 8 -35.02 -22.43 40.97
CA PRO A 8 -35.11 -22.37 39.51
C PRO A 8 -33.95 -21.56 38.87
N SER A 9 -34.14 -21.18 37.60
CA SER A 9 -33.34 -20.22 36.80
C SER A 9 -32.22 -20.85 35.97
N VAL A 10 -32.28 -20.69 34.65
CA VAL A 10 -31.40 -19.80 33.89
C VAL A 10 -31.98 -19.68 32.48
N ALA A 11 -32.26 -18.44 32.07
CA ALA A 11 -32.63 -18.07 30.72
C ALA A 11 -31.48 -18.40 29.75
N ARG A 12 -31.80 -19.04 28.63
CA ARG A 12 -30.88 -19.21 27.51
C ARG A 12 -30.78 -17.89 26.76
N GLU A 13 -29.64 -17.21 26.91
CA GLU A 13 -29.20 -16.20 25.94
C GLU A 13 -28.83 -16.92 24.63
N PRO A 14 -29.17 -16.35 23.45
CA PRO A 14 -28.66 -16.87 22.19
C PRO A 14 -27.16 -16.56 22.09
N GLU A 15 -26.39 -17.62 21.85
CA GLU A 15 -24.95 -17.56 21.61
C GLU A 15 -24.71 -16.62 20.42
N SER A 16 -24.11 -15.47 20.72
CA SER A 16 -23.56 -14.54 19.74
C SER A 16 -22.46 -15.27 18.99
N GLU A 17 -22.74 -15.68 17.76
CA GLU A 17 -21.71 -16.04 16.78
C GLU A 17 -20.79 -14.82 16.63
N LEU A 18 -19.69 -14.80 17.37
CA LEU A 18 -18.54 -13.98 17.03
C LEU A 18 -18.07 -14.45 15.64
N GLN A 19 -18.57 -13.77 14.62
CA GLN A 19 -17.92 -13.68 13.32
C GLN A 19 -16.48 -13.24 13.59
N GLY A 20 -15.56 -14.20 13.58
CA GLY A 20 -14.15 -13.95 13.58
C GLY A 20 -13.83 -13.11 12.36
N LYS A 21 -13.69 -11.79 12.57
CA LYS A 21 -13.14 -10.87 11.59
C LYS A 21 -11.80 -11.48 11.16
N PRO A 22 -11.50 -11.60 9.86
CA PRO A 22 -10.22 -12.13 9.42
C PRO A 22 -9.11 -11.19 9.93
N SER A 23 -8.50 -11.54 11.06
CA SER A 23 -7.44 -10.79 11.73
C SER A 23 -6.08 -11.33 11.31
N GLY A 24 -5.87 -11.39 9.99
CA GLY A 24 -4.55 -11.67 9.42
C GLY A 24 -3.68 -10.42 9.41
N PRO A 25 -2.34 -10.57 9.35
CA PRO A 25 -1.42 -9.42 9.24
C PRO A 25 -1.73 -8.54 8.03
N GLU A 26 -2.25 -9.11 6.95
CA GLU A 26 -2.70 -8.38 5.75
C GLU A 26 -3.86 -7.43 6.04
N THR A 27 -4.90 -7.87 6.76
CA THR A 27 -6.04 -7.01 7.14
C THR A 27 -5.60 -5.85 8.05
N GLU A 28 -4.64 -6.10 8.94
CA GLU A 28 -4.07 -5.06 9.80
C GLU A 28 -3.26 -4.04 9.01
N LEU A 29 -2.43 -4.51 8.06
CA LEU A 29 -1.66 -3.66 7.16
C LEU A 29 -2.56 -2.85 6.23
N LEU A 30 -3.64 -3.44 5.71
CA LEU A 30 -4.63 -2.74 4.90
C LEU A 30 -5.28 -1.61 5.68
N GLY A 31 -5.77 -1.87 6.90
CA GLY A 31 -6.36 -0.83 7.73
C GLY A 31 -5.36 0.27 8.12
N ALA A 32 -4.08 -0.08 8.33
CA ALA A 32 -3.03 0.90 8.58
C ALA A 32 -2.72 1.74 7.33
N LEU A 33 -2.70 1.13 6.15
CA LEU A 33 -2.47 1.80 4.88
C LEU A 33 -3.61 2.76 4.55
N GLU A 34 -4.87 2.32 4.64
CA GLU A 34 -6.05 3.16 4.44
C GLU A 34 -6.04 4.39 5.35
N LYS A 35 -5.68 4.21 6.62
CA LYS A 35 -5.53 5.30 7.57
C LYS A 35 -4.40 6.25 7.16
N ALA A 36 -3.23 5.74 6.80
CA ALA A 36 -2.09 6.56 6.38
C ALA A 36 -2.42 7.37 5.11
N VAL A 37 -3.16 6.78 4.16
CA VAL A 37 -3.64 7.45 2.95
C VAL A 37 -4.62 8.58 3.30
N ALA A 38 -5.54 8.34 4.24
CA ALA A 38 -6.47 9.37 4.70
C ALA A 38 -5.74 10.54 5.41
N ASP A 39 -4.78 10.22 6.28
CA ASP A 39 -3.96 11.22 6.97
C ASP A 39 -3.15 12.05 5.95
N ALA A 40 -2.52 11.40 4.98
CA ALA A 40 -1.76 12.05 3.92
C ALA A 40 -2.65 12.93 3.02
N GLN A 41 -3.86 12.49 2.68
CA GLN A 41 -4.83 13.28 1.93
C GLN A 41 -5.16 14.60 2.65
N GLY A 42 -5.29 14.58 3.98
CA GLY A 42 -5.52 15.78 4.79
C GLY A 42 -4.35 16.76 4.78
N LEU A 43 -3.12 16.28 4.53
CA LEU A 43 -1.90 17.09 4.47
C LEU A 43 -1.57 17.63 3.07
N LEU A 44 -2.22 17.12 2.01
CA LEU A 44 -1.93 17.52 0.63
C LEU A 44 -2.05 19.03 0.38
N GLY A 45 -2.94 19.72 1.11
CA GLY A 45 -3.07 21.19 1.05
C GLY A 45 -1.81 21.96 1.45
N ALA A 46 -0.85 21.31 2.11
CA ALA A 46 0.42 21.89 2.53
C ALA A 46 1.62 21.50 1.63
N THR A 47 1.43 20.65 0.62
CA THR A 47 2.53 20.14 -0.21
C THR A 47 2.67 20.92 -1.51
N SER A 48 3.91 21.21 -1.92
CA SER A 48 4.22 21.95 -3.16
C SER A 48 4.43 21.04 -4.38
N ASN A 49 4.36 19.72 -4.21
CA ASN A 49 4.62 18.77 -5.30
C ASN A 49 3.31 18.37 -6.00
N PRO A 50 3.12 18.75 -7.27
CA PRO A 50 1.87 18.52 -8.01
C PRO A 50 1.58 17.03 -8.29
N SER A 51 2.56 16.14 -8.07
CA SER A 51 2.44 14.71 -8.32
C SER A 51 1.86 13.92 -7.15
N TRP A 52 1.95 14.42 -5.92
CA TRP A 52 1.46 13.74 -4.72
C TRP A 52 -0.04 13.39 -4.75
N PRO A 53 -0.94 14.25 -5.27
CA PRO A 53 -2.34 13.87 -5.42
C PRO A 53 -2.53 12.56 -6.18
N TYR A 54 -1.76 12.30 -7.24
CA TYR A 54 -1.87 11.06 -8.02
C TYR A 54 -1.37 9.84 -7.25
N VAL A 55 -0.29 9.99 -6.46
CA VAL A 55 0.20 8.91 -5.60
C VAL A 55 -0.85 8.50 -4.57
N ILE A 56 -1.49 9.48 -3.93
CA ILE A 56 -2.52 9.23 -2.93
C ILE A 56 -3.78 8.62 -3.56
N GLU A 57 -4.20 9.09 -4.74
CA GLU A 57 -5.31 8.48 -5.47
C GLU A 57 -5.00 7.04 -5.92
N ALA A 58 -3.79 6.78 -6.42
CA ALA A 58 -3.36 5.43 -6.79
C ALA A 58 -3.35 4.48 -5.58
N LEU A 59 -2.94 4.95 -4.40
CA LEU A 59 -2.97 4.15 -3.15
C LEU A 59 -4.38 3.84 -2.63
N LYS A 60 -5.44 4.43 -3.19
CA LYS A 60 -6.83 4.03 -2.91
C LYS A 60 -7.28 2.84 -3.75
N ASP A 61 -6.53 2.51 -4.81
CA ASP A 61 -6.85 1.37 -5.65
C ASP A 61 -6.50 0.06 -4.91
N PRO A 62 -7.46 -0.89 -4.79
CA PRO A 62 -7.22 -2.14 -4.07
C PRO A 62 -6.07 -2.98 -4.64
N GLN A 63 -5.81 -2.94 -5.95
CA GLN A 63 -4.70 -3.69 -6.54
C GLN A 63 -3.37 -3.08 -6.13
N VAL A 64 -3.26 -1.75 -6.14
CA VAL A 64 -2.06 -1.04 -5.68
C VAL A 64 -1.82 -1.32 -4.19
N GLN A 65 -2.88 -1.35 -3.37
CA GLN A 65 -2.79 -1.70 -1.96
C GLN A 65 -2.29 -3.13 -1.75
N SER A 66 -2.77 -4.09 -2.55
CA SER A 66 -2.29 -5.49 -2.50
C SER A 66 -0.80 -5.56 -2.74
N HIS A 67 -0.30 -5.01 -3.86
CA HIS A 67 1.13 -4.99 -4.17
C HIS A 67 1.95 -4.29 -3.07
N PHE A 68 1.47 -3.14 -2.58
CA PHE A 68 2.14 -2.43 -1.50
C PHE A 68 2.25 -3.28 -0.22
N ILE A 69 1.18 -3.98 0.16
CA ILE A 69 1.15 -4.84 1.34
C ILE A 69 2.02 -6.09 1.14
N GLU A 70 2.02 -6.69 -0.04
CA GLU A 70 2.89 -7.82 -0.40
C GLU A 70 4.37 -7.48 -0.16
N HIS A 71 4.82 -6.31 -0.62
CA HIS A 71 6.18 -5.81 -0.33
C HIS A 71 6.46 -5.67 1.19
N LEU A 72 5.49 -5.16 1.97
CA LEU A 72 5.65 -5.05 3.42
C LEU A 72 5.72 -6.43 4.11
N LEU A 73 4.89 -7.37 3.67
CA LEU A 73 4.87 -8.75 4.17
C LEU A 73 6.17 -9.49 3.83
N ASP A 74 6.81 -9.14 2.72
CA ASP A 74 8.13 -9.62 2.33
C ASP A 74 9.29 -8.96 3.10
N ALA A 75 8.98 -8.23 4.19
CA ALA A 75 9.94 -7.55 5.05
C ALA A 75 10.80 -6.53 4.27
N GLU A 76 10.18 -5.85 3.32
CA GLU A 76 10.72 -4.68 2.64
C GLU A 76 10.17 -3.42 3.29
N VAL A 77 10.98 -2.37 3.29
CA VAL A 77 10.66 -1.09 3.95
C VAL A 77 10.37 -0.07 2.88
N PHE A 78 9.15 0.46 2.87
CA PHE A 78 8.78 1.56 1.99
C PHE A 78 9.71 2.76 2.22
N ARG A 79 10.24 3.31 1.12
CA ARG A 79 11.17 4.45 1.14
C ARG A 79 10.50 5.71 0.65
N THR A 80 9.95 5.65 -0.56
CA THR A 80 9.41 6.82 -1.24
C THR A 80 8.48 6.41 -2.36
N ALA A 81 7.63 7.33 -2.78
CA ALA A 81 6.87 7.23 -4.01
C ALA A 81 7.02 8.52 -4.81
N TYR A 82 7.14 8.40 -6.12
CA TYR A 82 7.33 9.57 -7.01
C TYR A 82 6.76 9.31 -8.39
N CYS A 83 6.28 10.37 -9.03
CA CYS A 83 5.93 10.31 -10.44
C CYS A 83 7.18 10.46 -11.30
N LEU A 84 7.25 9.65 -12.34
CA LEU A 84 8.16 9.82 -13.44
C LEU A 84 7.55 10.88 -14.35
N ASN A 85 8.10 12.09 -14.29
CA ASN A 85 7.73 13.14 -15.22
C ASN A 85 8.29 12.73 -16.60
N GLY A 86 7.43 12.22 -17.46
CA GLY A 86 7.74 12.01 -18.87
C GLY A 86 6.95 13.00 -19.70
N GLU A 87 7.61 13.71 -20.60
CA GLU A 87 6.95 14.51 -21.67
C GLU A 87 6.07 13.65 -22.60
N SER A 88 6.02 12.33 -22.41
CA SER A 88 5.46 11.37 -23.36
C SER A 88 3.94 11.23 -23.30
N ASP A 89 3.29 11.50 -22.17
CA ASP A 89 1.84 11.42 -22.05
C ASP A 89 1.30 12.38 -20.96
N PRO A 90 0.57 13.45 -21.32
CA PRO A 90 -0.01 14.37 -20.33
C PRO A 90 -1.21 13.77 -19.59
N ASP A 91 -1.80 12.68 -20.10
CA ASP A 91 -3.00 12.04 -19.54
C ASP A 91 -2.66 10.81 -18.67
N GLU A 92 -1.38 10.42 -18.60
CA GLU A 92 -0.90 9.31 -17.79
C GLU A 92 0.19 9.75 -16.79
N ALA A 93 -0.07 9.53 -15.51
CA ALA A 93 0.93 9.62 -14.46
C ALA A 93 1.56 8.23 -14.22
N ARG A 94 2.88 8.15 -14.31
CA ARG A 94 3.64 6.93 -14.02
C ARG A 94 4.27 7.03 -12.63
N ILE A 95 3.75 6.28 -11.67
CA ILE A 95 4.10 6.38 -10.24
C ILE A 95 4.97 5.19 -9.84
N VAL A 96 6.17 5.45 -9.35
CA VAL A 96 7.05 4.41 -8.79
C VAL A 96 6.90 4.39 -7.27
N PHE A 97 6.68 3.21 -6.71
CA PHE A 97 6.79 2.93 -5.28
C PHE A 97 8.10 2.21 -5.04
N GLU A 98 8.98 2.79 -4.23
CA GLU A 98 10.31 2.27 -3.97
C GLU A 98 10.44 1.79 -2.53
N PHE A 99 11.02 0.60 -2.39
CA PHE A 99 11.26 -0.07 -1.12
C PHE A 99 12.76 -0.36 -0.97
N SER A 100 13.19 -0.65 0.25
CA SER A 100 14.51 -1.21 0.52
C SER A 100 14.40 -2.49 1.29
N CYS A 101 15.31 -3.41 1.04
CA CYS A 101 15.46 -4.59 1.88
C CYS A 101 15.87 -4.23 3.30
N THR A 102 15.40 -5.02 4.26
CA THR A 102 15.91 -5.01 5.64
C THR A 102 17.32 -5.59 5.70
N GLU A 103 18.07 -5.29 6.77
CA GLU A 103 19.50 -5.61 6.96
C GLU A 103 19.89 -7.09 6.74
N ARG A 104 18.91 -8.01 6.70
CA ARG A 104 19.12 -9.45 6.49
C ARG A 104 18.99 -9.91 5.04
N LYS A 105 18.50 -9.06 4.13
CA LYS A 105 18.33 -9.34 2.71
C LYS A 105 19.23 -8.39 1.90
N ILE A 106 20.16 -8.94 1.13
CA ILE A 106 20.95 -8.17 0.15
C ILE A 106 20.13 -8.11 -1.14
N SER A 107 19.83 -6.91 -1.63
CA SER A 107 19.28 -6.73 -2.97
C SER A 107 20.22 -5.90 -3.84
N LEU A 108 20.40 -6.35 -5.08
CA LEU A 108 21.18 -5.65 -6.10
C LEU A 108 20.41 -4.44 -6.68
N PHE A 109 19.09 -4.44 -6.54
CA PHE A 109 18.21 -3.36 -6.99
C PHE A 109 17.16 -3.09 -5.93
N ALA A 110 16.84 -1.83 -5.67
CA ALA A 110 15.76 -1.49 -4.75
C ALA A 110 14.46 -2.15 -5.25
N PRO A 111 13.75 -2.95 -4.44
CA PRO A 111 12.44 -3.46 -4.83
C PRO A 111 11.49 -2.31 -5.12
N ARG A 112 10.72 -2.44 -6.18
CA ARG A 112 9.83 -1.39 -6.66
C ARG A 112 8.77 -1.97 -7.57
N PHE A 113 7.62 -1.34 -7.57
CA PHE A 113 6.60 -1.54 -8.59
C PHE A 113 6.19 -0.18 -9.19
N LEU A 114 5.72 -0.23 -10.43
CA LEU A 114 5.31 0.92 -11.21
C LEU A 114 3.80 0.86 -11.44
N VAL A 115 3.12 1.97 -11.17
CA VAL A 115 1.70 2.14 -11.41
C VAL A 115 1.51 3.14 -12.55
N HIS A 116 0.77 2.74 -13.57
CA HIS A 116 0.24 3.62 -14.58
C HIS A 116 -1.13 4.12 -14.11
N PHE A 117 -1.26 5.43 -14.00
CA PHE A 117 -2.45 6.09 -13.48
C PHE A 117 -2.98 7.06 -14.53
N ASN A 118 -4.19 6.79 -15.03
CA ASN A 118 -4.84 7.68 -15.96
C ASN A 118 -5.37 8.91 -15.21
N ILE A 119 -4.83 10.08 -15.53
CA ILE A 119 -5.12 11.35 -14.86
C ILE A 119 -6.56 11.80 -15.16
N ALA A 120 -7.02 11.59 -16.40
CA ALA A 120 -8.35 12.01 -16.84
C ALA A 120 -9.47 11.20 -16.19
N THR A 121 -9.33 9.86 -16.12
CA THR A 121 -10.32 8.97 -15.51
C THR A 121 -10.11 8.77 -14.01
N ARG A 122 -8.94 9.16 -13.49
CA ARG A 122 -8.49 8.93 -12.10
C ARG A 122 -8.50 7.46 -11.71
N GLN A 123 -8.01 6.61 -12.60
CA GLN A 123 -7.98 5.16 -12.40
C GLN A 123 -6.60 4.59 -12.69
N VAL A 124 -6.26 3.51 -11.99
CA VAL A 124 -5.09 2.70 -12.30
C VAL A 124 -5.36 1.93 -13.60
N SER A 125 -4.50 2.12 -14.60
CA SER A 125 -4.60 1.43 -15.89
C SER A 125 -3.74 0.17 -15.93
N GLN A 126 -2.60 0.17 -15.25
CA GLN A 126 -1.65 -0.95 -15.23
C GLN A 126 -0.76 -0.90 -13.99
N ILE A 127 -0.36 -2.07 -13.50
CA ILE A 127 0.66 -2.23 -12.47
C ILE A 127 1.76 -3.15 -13.03
N GLU A 128 3.02 -2.75 -12.88
CA GLU A 128 4.20 -3.53 -13.24
C GLU A 128 5.04 -3.80 -11.99
N ASP A 129 5.04 -5.06 -11.55
CA ASP A 129 5.78 -5.53 -10.37
C ASP A 129 6.57 -6.81 -10.72
N PRO A 130 7.92 -6.78 -10.72
CA PRO A 130 8.77 -5.65 -10.37
C PRO A 130 8.82 -4.61 -11.49
N ALA A 131 9.00 -3.33 -11.14
CA ALA A 131 9.13 -2.26 -12.11
C ALA A 131 10.35 -2.51 -13.03
N PRO A 132 10.26 -2.16 -14.32
CA PRO A 132 11.34 -2.41 -15.28
C PRO A 132 12.64 -1.71 -14.86
N MET A 133 13.77 -2.41 -15.03
CA MET A 133 15.09 -1.90 -14.62
C MET A 133 15.45 -0.57 -15.27
N ARG A 134 15.06 -0.40 -16.54
CA ARG A 134 15.15 0.87 -17.27
C ARG A 134 13.76 1.44 -17.38
N ILE A 135 13.45 2.42 -16.56
CA ILE A 135 12.27 3.22 -16.78
C ILE A 135 12.70 4.37 -17.69
N PRO A 136 12.20 4.46 -18.93
CA PRO A 136 12.56 5.58 -19.81
C PRO A 136 11.98 6.86 -19.19
N VAL A 137 12.86 7.62 -18.53
CA VAL A 137 12.56 8.96 -18.03
C VAL A 137 12.87 9.91 -19.17
N GLY A 138 11.84 10.54 -19.73
CA GLY A 138 12.02 11.68 -20.62
C GLY A 138 12.56 12.86 -19.82
N GLY A 139 13.89 12.95 -19.66
CA GLY A 139 14.57 14.12 -19.11
C GLY A 139 15.06 14.01 -17.66
N SER A 140 16.39 13.93 -17.53
CA SER A 140 17.24 14.41 -16.41
C SER A 140 16.89 14.02 -14.96
N MET A 141 17.57 12.99 -14.44
CA MET A 141 17.76 12.76 -12.99
C MET A 141 19.09 13.39 -12.52
N PRO A 142 19.15 14.08 -11.36
CA PRO A 142 20.37 14.23 -10.62
C PRO A 142 20.61 12.99 -9.74
N GLY A 143 21.82 12.43 -9.84
CA GLY A 143 22.45 11.64 -8.77
C GLY A 143 22.22 10.14 -8.81
N MET A 144 22.95 9.43 -9.69
CA MET A 144 23.34 8.05 -9.38
C MET A 144 24.24 8.06 -8.15
N GLN A 145 23.90 7.27 -7.13
CA GLN A 145 24.82 6.98 -6.04
C GLN A 145 25.07 5.48 -5.99
N TYR A 146 26.30 5.12 -6.32
CA TYR A 146 26.84 3.76 -6.27
C TYR A 146 27.20 3.43 -4.83
N CYS A 147 26.91 2.20 -4.38
CA CYS A 147 27.47 1.64 -3.16
C CYS A 147 28.68 0.76 -3.55
N LEU A 148 29.87 1.13 -3.08
CA LEU A 148 31.04 0.26 -3.07
C LEU A 148 31.56 0.19 -1.62
N TYR A 149 31.67 -1.06 -1.16
CA TYR A 149 32.31 -1.63 0.04
C TYR A 149 32.26 -0.87 1.37
#